data_AF-A0A4Z0NEX1-F1
#
_entry.id   AF-A0A4Z0NEX1-F1
#
_cell.length_a   1.000
_cell.length_b   1.000
_cell.length_c   1.000
_cell.angle_alpha   90.00
_cell.angle_beta   90.00
_cell.angle_gamma   90.00
#
_symmetry.space_group_name_H-M   'P 1'
#
loop_
_entity.id
_entity.type
_entity.pdbx_description
1 polymer ?
#
loop_
_entity_poly.entity_id
_entity_poly.type
_entity_poly.pdbx_seq_one_letter_code
_entity_poly.pdbx_strand_id
1 'polypeptide(L)'
;LYATPLLLVLIMVELSDVIFAVDSIPAIFAVTTDPFIVLTSNLFAILGLRAMYFLLSGVAERFSMLKYGLAVILVFIGIKMLIVDFYHIPIAISLGVVFGILTITLVINAWVNHQRDKKLRAQ
;
A
#
# COMPACT_ATOMS: atom_id res chain seq x y z
N LEU A 1 -27.33 20.10 -4.87
CA LEU A 1 -26.17 19.52 -5.59
C LEU A 1 -25.21 18.97 -4.52
N TYR A 2 -25.50 17.78 -3.98
CA TYR A 2 -24.69 17.22 -2.89
C TYR A 2 -23.81 16.11 -3.47
N ALA A 3 -22.50 16.36 -3.55
CA ALA A 3 -21.54 15.30 -3.72
C ALA A 3 -21.68 14.34 -2.54
N THR A 4 -21.95 13.06 -2.81
CA THR A 4 -21.98 12.05 -1.76
C THR A 4 -20.57 11.89 -1.18
N PRO A 5 -20.41 11.62 0.13
CA PRO A 5 -19.10 11.38 0.73
C PRO A 5 -18.28 10.31 0.00
N LEU A 6 -18.97 9.37 -0.65
CA LEU A 6 -18.42 8.28 -1.46
C LEU A 6 -17.70 8.79 -2.73
N LEU A 7 -18.19 9.86 -3.36
CA LEU A 7 -17.52 10.48 -4.51
C LEU A 7 -16.19 11.12 -4.09
N LEU A 8 -16.16 11.79 -2.94
CA LEU A 8 -14.96 12.48 -2.45
C LEU A 8 -13.86 11.47 -2.06
N VAL A 9 -14.27 10.36 -1.45
CA VAL A 9 -13.39 9.23 -1.14
C VAL A 9 -12.85 8.58 -2.41
N LEU A 10 -13.70 8.34 -3.43
CA LEU A 10 -13.28 7.83 -4.73
C LEU A 10 -12.18 8.69 -5.37
N ILE A 11 -12.40 10.00 -5.44
CA ILE A 11 -11.42 10.96 -6.00
C ILE A 11 -10.10 10.92 -5.23
N MET A 12 -10.13 10.85 -3.89
CA MET A 12 -8.91 10.79 -3.08
C MET A 12 -8.09 9.53 -3.35
N VAL A 13 -8.74 8.38 -3.53
CA VAL A 13 -8.03 7.12 -3.83
C VAL A 13 -7.51 7.10 -5.26
N GLU A 14 -8.28 7.54 -6.25
CA GLU A 14 -7.79 7.66 -7.63
C GLU A 14 -6.61 8.62 -7.74
N LEU A 15 -6.66 9.77 -7.04
CA LEU A 15 -5.52 10.69 -6.96
C LEU A 15 -4.30 10.05 -6.30
N SER A 16 -4.50 9.31 -5.20
CA SER A 16 -3.41 8.60 -4.53
C SER A 16 -2.78 7.55 -5.43
N ASP A 17 -3.58 6.84 -6.23
CA ASP A 17 -3.10 5.82 -7.16
C ASP A 17 -2.25 6.45 -8.27
N VAL A 18 -2.70 7.57 -8.85
CA VAL A 18 -1.91 8.34 -9.83
C VAL A 18 -0.58 8.82 -9.24
N ILE A 19 -0.56 9.27 -7.98
CA ILE A 19 0.69 9.66 -7.30
C ILE A 19 1.62 8.45 -7.13
N PHE A 20 1.09 7.29 -6.74
CA PHE A 20 1.88 6.06 -6.62
C PHE A 20 2.31 5.47 -7.98
N ALA A 21 1.58 5.76 -9.05
CA ALA A 21 1.93 5.38 -10.41
C ALA A 21 3.22 6.06 -10.89
N VAL A 22 3.54 7.26 -10.40
CA VAL A 22 4.77 7.99 -10.77
C VAL A 22 6.04 7.19 -10.41
N ASP A 23 6.02 6.44 -9.32
CA ASP A 23 7.14 5.59 -8.90
C ASP A 23 7.01 4.15 -9.41
N SER A 24 5.81 3.59 -9.37
CA SER A 24 5.58 2.19 -9.74
C SER A 24 5.64 1.94 -11.25
N ILE A 25 5.32 2.93 -12.10
CA ILE A 25 5.41 2.79 -13.57
C ILE A 25 6.86 2.64 -14.05
N PRO A 26 7.81 3.53 -13.70
CA PRO A 26 9.23 3.33 -14.07
C PRO A 26 9.80 2.01 -13.57
N ALA A 27 9.43 1.60 -12.35
CA ALA A 27 9.87 0.34 -11.76
C ALA A 27 9.34 -0.89 -12.51
N ILE A 28 8.08 -0.87 -12.95
CA ILE A 28 7.50 -1.96 -13.75
C ILE A 28 8.12 -2.00 -15.14
N PHE A 29 8.32 -0.85 -15.78
CA PHE A 29 8.97 -0.77 -17.09
C PHE A 29 10.43 -1.25 -17.08
N ALA A 30 11.09 -1.24 -15.92
CA ALA A 30 12.41 -1.84 -15.75
C ALA A 30 12.39 -3.39 -15.76
N VAL A 31 11.23 -4.02 -15.50
CA VAL A 31 11.08 -5.49 -15.42
C VAL A 31 10.27 -6.06 -16.60
N THR A 32 9.28 -5.31 -17.10
CA THR A 32 8.43 -5.70 -18.23
C THR A 32 8.10 -4.49 -19.09
N THR A 33 8.20 -4.62 -20.41
CA THR A 33 7.93 -3.54 -21.36
C THR A 33 6.54 -3.59 -21.99
N ASP A 34 5.69 -4.56 -21.60
CA ASP A 34 4.35 -4.72 -22.16
C ASP A 34 3.36 -3.72 -21.53
N PRO A 35 2.93 -2.68 -22.29
CA PRO A 35 2.01 -1.66 -21.78
C PRO A 35 0.63 -2.23 -21.46
N PHE A 36 0.24 -3.36 -22.06
CA PHE A 36 -1.03 -4.01 -21.79
C PHE A 36 -1.10 -4.51 -20.35
N ILE A 37 0.00 -5.05 -19.82
CA ILE A 37 0.08 -5.51 -18.43
C ILE A 37 -0.05 -4.32 -17.46
N VAL A 38 0.62 -3.20 -17.75
CA VAL A 38 0.54 -1.98 -16.94
C VAL A 38 -0.87 -1.39 -16.95
N LEU A 39 -1.49 -1.29 -18.12
CA LEU A 39 -2.84 -0.72 -18.28
C LEU A 39 -3.90 -1.59 -17.60
N THR A 40 -3.87 -2.90 -17.85
CA THR A 40 -4.86 -3.83 -17.29
C THR A 40 -4.76 -3.92 -15.77
N SER A 41 -3.55 -3.89 -15.20
CA SER A 41 -3.34 -3.90 -13.75
C SER A 41 -3.97 -2.68 -13.05
N ASN A 42 -3.75 -1.47 -13.57
CA ASN A 42 -4.33 -0.25 -13.00
C ASN A 42 -5.85 -0.19 -13.19
N LEU A 43 -6.35 -0.61 -14.36
CA LEU A 43 -7.78 -0.70 -14.60
C LEU A 43 -8.45 -1.66 -13.60
N PHE A 44 -7.84 -2.81 -13.33
CA PHE A 44 -8.34 -3.77 -12.34
C PHE A 44 -8.34 -3.22 -10.91
N ALA A 45 -7.31 -2.45 -10.54
CA ALA A 45 -7.24 -1.80 -9.24
C ALA A 45 -8.43 -0.85 -9.03
N ILE A 46 -8.76 -0.04 -10.03
CA ILE A 46 -9.90 0.90 -9.99
C ILE A 46 -11.24 0.14 -9.96
N LEU A 47 -11.41 -0.89 -10.79
CA LEU A 47 -12.65 -1.68 -10.85
C LEU A 47 -12.98 -2.37 -9.51
N GLY A 48 -11.97 -2.74 -8.73
CA GLY A 48 -12.12 -3.38 -7.42
C GLY A 48 -12.47 -2.43 -6.26
N LEU A 49 -12.30 -1.12 -6.42
CA LEU A 49 -12.39 -0.14 -5.32
C LEU A 49 -13.75 -0.16 -4.63
N ARG A 50 -14.86 -0.30 -5.37
CA ARG A 50 -16.21 -0.30 -4.78
C ARG A 50 -16.39 -1.41 -3.72
N ALA A 51 -15.90 -2.61 -4.00
CA ALA A 51 -15.98 -3.73 -3.07
C ALA A 51 -14.97 -3.58 -1.92
N MET A 52 -13.76 -3.13 -2.23
CA MET A 52 -12.72 -2.86 -1.23
C MET A 52 -13.11 -1.76 -0.24
N TYR A 53 -13.88 -0.74 -0.65
CA TYR A 53 -14.33 0.31 0.26
C TYR A 53 -15.23 -0.21 1.38
N PHE A 54 -16.15 -1.12 1.06
CA PHE A 54 -17.02 -1.73 2.06
C PHE A 54 -16.24 -2.63 3.02
N LEU A 55 -15.23 -3.33 2.52
CA LEU A 55 -14.33 -4.13 3.36
C LEU A 55 -13.46 -3.22 4.23
N LEU A 56 -12.87 -2.17 3.66
CA LEU A 56 -11.95 -1.27 4.34
C LEU A 56 -12.64 -0.48 5.44
N SER A 57 -13.89 -0.05 5.27
CA SER A 57 -14.63 0.68 6.32
C SER A 57 -14.74 -0.12 7.62
N GLY A 58 -14.82 -1.45 7.55
CA GLY A 58 -14.87 -2.33 8.74
C GLY A 58 -13.50 -2.68 9.34
N VAL A 59 -12.41 -2.58 8.56
CA VAL A 59 -11.06 -2.98 9.01
C VAL A 59 -10.11 -1.79 9.22
N ALA A 60 -10.45 -0.60 8.73
CA ALA A 60 -9.62 0.60 8.85
C ALA A 60 -9.26 0.95 10.30
N GLU A 61 -10.16 0.70 11.26
CA GLU A 61 -9.92 0.92 12.69
C GLU A 61 -8.88 -0.03 13.31
N ARG A 62 -8.62 -1.18 12.67
CA ARG A 62 -7.65 -2.17 13.13
C ARG A 62 -6.23 -1.87 12.64
N PHE A 63 -6.07 -1.17 11.52
CA PHE A 63 -4.78 -0.97 10.85
C PHE A 63 -3.97 0.28 11.25
N SER A 64 -4.11 0.81 12.48
CA SER A 64 -3.40 2.05 12.85
C SER A 64 -1.87 1.95 12.77
N MET A 65 -1.31 0.76 13.06
CA MET A 65 0.15 0.52 13.03
C MET A 65 0.71 0.37 11.61
N LEU A 66 -0.14 0.06 10.63
CA LEU A 66 0.29 -0.18 9.25
C LEU A 66 0.88 1.08 8.61
N LYS A 67 0.39 2.27 9.01
CA LYS A 67 0.90 3.57 8.56
C LYS A 67 2.39 3.76 8.87
N TYR A 68 2.84 3.28 10.03
CA TYR A 68 4.25 3.36 10.42
C TYR A 68 5.12 2.40 9.60
N GLY A 69 4.64 1.16 9.39
CA GLY A 69 5.34 0.21 8.52
C GLY A 69 5.47 0.73 7.08
N LEU A 70 4.40 1.32 6.54
CA LEU A 70 4.42 1.93 5.21
C LEU A 70 5.41 3.10 5.13
N ALA A 71 5.48 3.95 6.15
CA ALA A 71 6.44 5.06 6.19
C ALA A 71 7.89 4.56 6.15
N VAL A 72 8.22 3.50 6.91
CA VAL A 72 9.54 2.88 6.89
C VAL A 72 9.86 2.30 5.50
N ILE A 73 8.90 1.63 4.87
CA ILE A 73 9.04 1.09 3.51
C ILE A 73 9.31 2.22 2.52
N LEU A 74 8.54 3.31 2.56
CA LEU A 74 8.71 4.46 1.66
C LEU A 74 10.06 5.14 1.82
N VAL A 75 10.55 5.31 3.06
CA VAL A 75 11.89 5.86 3.31
C VAL A 75 12.97 4.92 2.75
N PHE A 76 12.83 3.61 2.97
CA PHE A 76 13.76 2.62 2.43
C PHE A 76 13.80 2.62 0.90
N ILE A 77 12.64 2.60 0.25
CA ILE A 77 12.52 2.63 -1.21
C ILE A 77 13.03 3.97 -1.76
N GLY A 78 12.67 5.10 -1.13
CA GLY A 78 13.13 6.43 -1.53
C GLY A 78 14.66 6.56 -1.48
N ILE A 79 15.30 6.09 -0.41
CA ILE A 79 16.76 6.07 -0.30
C ILE A 79 17.36 5.16 -1.38
N LYS A 80 16.78 3.98 -1.60
CA LYS A 80 17.23 3.05 -2.64
C LYS A 80 17.15 3.69 -4.03
N MET A 81 16.06 4.36 -4.36
CA MET A 81 15.85 5.03 -5.65
C MET A 81 16.91 6.11 -5.89
N LEU A 82 17.33 6.85 -4.87
CA LEU A 82 18.40 7.86 -5.00
C LEU A 82 19.80 7.26 -5.25
N ILE A 83 20.03 6.01 -4.83
CA ILE A 83 21.35 5.34 -4.91
C ILE A 83 21.43 4.40 -6.14
N VAL A 84 20.30 4.20 -6.85
CA VAL A 84 20.19 3.20 -7.92
C VAL A 84 21.20 3.41 -9.06
N ASP A 85 21.54 4.66 -9.37
CA ASP A 85 22.49 5.01 -10.44
C ASP A 85 23.94 4.64 -10.11
N PHE A 86 24.29 4.53 -8.82
CA PHE A 86 25.64 4.21 -8.37
C PHE A 86 25.83 2.74 -7.98
N TYR A 87 24.76 2.07 -7.53
CA TYR A 87 24.83 0.67 -7.08
C TYR A 87 23.54 -0.10 -7.40
N HIS A 88 23.64 -1.09 -8.28
CA HIS A 88 22.52 -1.93 -8.69
C HIS A 88 22.22 -2.98 -7.61
N ILE A 89 21.33 -2.64 -6.68
CA ILE A 89 20.81 -3.60 -5.70
C ILE A 89 19.81 -4.53 -6.39
N PRO A 90 19.99 -5.87 -6.34
CA PRO A 90 19.03 -6.82 -6.88
C PRO A 90 17.63 -6.60 -6.31
N ILE A 91 16.64 -6.58 -7.20
CA ILE A 91 15.22 -6.36 -6.85
C ILE A 91 14.74 -7.38 -5.81
N ALA A 92 15.24 -8.62 -5.89
CA ALA A 92 14.92 -9.70 -4.95
C ALA A 92 15.27 -9.37 -3.49
N ILE A 93 16.41 -8.71 -3.24
CA ILE A 93 16.82 -8.34 -1.87
C ILE A 93 15.91 -7.24 -1.34
N SER A 94 15.64 -6.22 -2.15
CA SER A 94 14.70 -5.16 -1.76
C SER A 94 13.31 -5.70 -1.48
N LEU A 95 12.82 -6.62 -2.32
CA LEU A 95 11.54 -7.27 -2.13
C LEU A 95 11.50 -8.06 -0.81
N GLY A 96 12.58 -8.78 -0.49
CA GLY A 96 12.70 -9.48 0.80
C GLY A 96 12.64 -8.55 2.00
N VAL A 97 13.33 -7.40 1.95
CA VAL A 97 13.30 -6.39 3.03
C VAL A 97 11.89 -5.80 3.19
N VAL A 98 11.26 -5.38 2.09
CA VAL A 98 9.90 -4.82 2.12
C VAL A 98 8.91 -5.86 2.65
N PHE A 99 8.98 -7.10 2.18
CA PHE A 99 8.16 -8.21 2.65
C PHE A 99 8.35 -8.48 4.15
N GLY A 100 9.60 -8.43 4.63
CA GLY A 100 9.93 -8.55 6.04
C GLY A 100 9.29 -7.45 6.89
N ILE A 101 9.46 -6.18 6.49
CA ILE A 101 8.87 -5.04 7.21
C ILE A 101 7.35 -5.14 7.23
N LEU A 102 6.73 -5.50 6.10
CA LEU A 102 5.28 -5.63 5.99
C LEU A 102 4.77 -6.76 6.89
N THR A 103 5.43 -7.91 6.87
CA THR A 103 5.05 -9.07 7.71
C THR A 103 5.18 -8.73 9.20
N ILE A 104 6.29 -8.11 9.61
CA ILE A 104 6.49 -7.68 11.00
C ILE A 104 5.41 -6.69 11.42
N THR A 105 5.11 -5.70 10.58
CA THR A 105 4.09 -4.69 10.87
C THR A 105 2.70 -5.31 11.00
N LEU A 106 2.35 -6.26 10.12
CA LEU A 106 1.08 -6.98 10.18
C LEU A 106 0.98 -7.86 11.43
N VAL A 107 2.05 -8.55 11.81
CA VAL A 107 2.10 -9.37 13.04
C VAL A 107 1.95 -8.49 14.28
N ILE A 108 2.67 -7.37 14.36
CA ILE A 108 2.55 -6.40 15.45
C ILE A 108 1.12 -5.85 15.50
N ASN A 109 0.56 -5.47 14.35
CA ASN A 109 -0.79 -4.94 14.27
C ASN A 109 -1.84 -5.97 14.77
N ALA A 110 -1.73 -7.22 14.31
CA ALA A 110 -2.61 -8.31 14.73
C ALA A 110 -2.47 -8.61 16.23
N TRP A 111 -1.25 -8.62 16.76
CA TRP A 111 -0.99 -8.87 18.18
C TRP A 111 -1.55 -7.75 19.06
N VAL A 112 -1.29 -6.49 18.71
CA VAL A 112 -1.84 -5.32 19.42
C VAL A 112 -3.37 -5.31 19.36
N ASN A 113 -3.96 -5.62 18.19
CA ASN A 113 -5.40 -5.68 18.05
C ASN A 113 -6.02 -6.81 18.88
N HIS A 114 -5.39 -7.99 18.93
CA HIS A 114 -5.85 -9.12 19.74
C HIS A 114 -5.81 -8.79 21.25
N GLN A 115 -4.80 -8.05 21.71
CA GLN A 115 -4.72 -7.58 23.09
C GLN A 115 -5.80 -6.55 23.43
N ARG A 116 -6.12 -5.66 22.48
CA ARG A 116 -7.16 -4.64 22.62
C ARG A 116 -8.56 -5.28 22.75
N ASP A 117 -8.83 -6.30 21.93
CA ASP A 117 -10.07 -7.08 21.97
C ASP A 117 -10.22 -7.89 23.28
N LYS A 118 -9.12 -8.36 23.89
CA LYS A 118 -9.16 -9.02 25.21
C LYS A 118 -9.44 -8.06 26.37
N LYS A 119 -8.89 -6.84 26.33
CA LYS A 119 -9.11 -5.82 27.37
C LYS A 119 -10.55 -5.30 27.39
N LEU A 120 -11.16 -5.15 26.21
CA LEU A 120 -12.56 -4.71 26.06
C LEU A 120 -13.60 -5.75 26.53
N ARG A 121 -13.24 -7.04 26.55
CA ARG A 121 -14.10 -8.13 27.05
C ARG A 121 -13.93 -8.44 28.54
N ALA A 122 -12.91 -7.86 29.17
CA ALA A 122 -12.62 -8.04 30.59
C ALA A 122 -13.12 -6.87 31.47
N GLN A 123 -13.77 -5.88 30.86
CA GLN A 123 -14.61 -4.86 31.50
C GLN A 123 -16.07 -5.23 31.31
#